data_AF-Q9PRG1-F1
#
_entry.id   AF-Q9PRG1-F1
#
_cell.length_a   1.000
_cell.length_b   1.000
_cell.length_c   1.000
_cell.angle_alpha   90.00
_cell.angle_beta   90.00
_cell.angle_gamma   90.00
#
_symmetry.space_group_name_H-M   'P 1'
#
loop_
_entity.id
_entity.type
_entity.pdbx_description
1 polymer ?
#
loop_
_entity_poly.entity_id
_entity_poly.type
_entity_poly.pdbx_seq_one_letter_code
_entity_poly.pdbx_strand_id
1 'polypeptide(L)'
;VGCRITVLLFIYFLATNYYWILVEGLYLHSLIFMAFFSDSKYLWGFTLIGWGVPALFVSAWAVVRAILADARCWELSAGNIKWIYQVPILTAIG
;
A
#
# COMPACT_ATOMS: atom_id res chain seq x y z
N VAL A 1 13.20 -8.39 -16.44
CA VAL A 1 11.93 -7.63 -16.33
C VAL A 1 10.88 -8.36 -15.47
N GLY A 2 10.53 -9.62 -15.79
CA GLY A 2 9.50 -10.37 -15.04
C GLY A 2 9.65 -10.38 -13.52
N CYS A 3 10.86 -10.69 -13.00
CA CYS A 3 11.19 -10.64 -11.57
C CYS A 3 10.86 -9.29 -10.89
N ARG A 4 11.08 -8.16 -11.58
CA ARG A 4 10.79 -6.82 -11.03
C ARG A 4 9.29 -6.58 -10.91
N ILE A 5 8.55 -7.01 -11.93
CA ILE A 5 7.08 -6.91 -11.96
C ILE A 5 6.47 -7.80 -10.87
N THR A 6 6.96 -9.03 -10.69
CA THR A 6 6.48 -9.93 -9.64
C THR A 6 6.70 -9.34 -8.24
N VAL A 7 7.87 -8.77 -7.97
CA VAL A 7 8.16 -8.14 -6.68
C VAL A 7 7.30 -6.89 -6.45
N LEU A 8 7.12 -6.07 -7.49
CA LEU A 8 6.23 -4.91 -7.43
C LEU A 8 4.78 -5.29 -7.12
N LEU A 9 4.25 -6.28 -7.85
CA LEU A 9 2.90 -6.77 -7.63
C LEU A 9 2.75 -7.35 -6.22
N PHE A 10 3.73 -8.12 -5.75
CA PHE A 10 3.70 -8.68 -4.41
C PHE A 10 3.63 -7.60 -3.32
N ILE A 11 4.50 -6.57 -3.39
CA ILE A 11 4.49 -5.47 -2.42
C ILE A 11 3.19 -4.66 -2.53
N TYR A 12 2.67 -4.46 -3.74
CA TYR A 12 1.40 -3.77 -3.97
C TYR A 12 0.21 -4.51 -3.36
N PHE A 13 0.07 -5.81 -3.62
CA PHE A 13 -1.01 -6.61 -3.06
C PHE A 13 -0.93 -6.69 -1.54
N LEU A 14 0.28 -6.84 -0.99
CA LEU A 14 0.50 -6.85 0.45
C LEU A 14 0.09 -5.52 1.09
N ALA A 15 0.56 -4.38 0.56
CA ALA A 15 0.21 -3.06 1.06
C ALA A 15 -1.30 -2.80 0.95
N THR A 16 -1.89 -3.12 -0.21
CA THR A 16 -3.33 -3.00 -0.44
C THR A 16 -4.13 -3.82 0.57
N ASN A 17 -3.71 -5.04 0.90
CA ASN A 17 -4.38 -5.86 1.89
C ASN A 17 -4.39 -5.20 3.29
N TYR A 18 -3.26 -4.66 3.75
CA TYR A 18 -3.20 -3.92 5.01
C TYR A 18 -4.07 -2.66 5.00
N TYR A 19 -4.03 -1.88 3.92
CA TYR A 19 -4.87 -0.68 3.77
C TYR A 19 -6.36 -1.03 3.75
N TRP A 20 -6.75 -2.15 3.14
CA TRP A 20 -8.14 -2.62 3.17
C TRP A 20 -8.59 -3.04 4.56
N ILE A 21 -7.73 -3.70 5.35
CA ILE A 21 -8.03 -4.01 6.77
C ILE A 21 -8.23 -2.73 7.58
N LEU A 22 -7.39 -1.71 7.37
CA LEU A 22 -7.55 -0.39 8.01
C LEU A 22 -8.88 0.28 7.62
N VAL A 23 -9.22 0.24 6.32
CA VAL A 23 -10.47 0.79 5.78
C VAL A 23 -11.68 0.05 6.37
N GLU A 24 -11.64 -1.28 6.49
CA GLU A 24 -12.70 -2.05 7.15
C GLU A 24 -12.84 -1.64 8.63
N GLY A 25 -11.75 -1.48 9.36
CA GLY A 25 -11.76 -1.02 10.75
C GLY A 25 -12.37 0.38 10.91
N LEU A 26 -11.96 1.32 10.07
CA LEU A 26 -12.51 2.69 10.03
C LEU A 26 -13.97 2.71 9.60
N TYR A 27 -14.36 1.85 8.66
CA TYR A 27 -15.73 1.71 8.21
C TYR A 27 -16.63 1.24 9.36
N LEU A 28 -16.22 0.17 10.05
CA LEU A 28 -16.96 -0.38 11.20
C LEU A 28 -17.07 0.65 12.34
N HIS A 29 -15.97 1.36 12.65
CA HIS A 29 -15.97 2.43 13.65
C HIS A 29 -16.88 3.62 13.26
N SER A 30 -16.84 4.02 11.99
CA SER A 30 -17.70 5.08 11.45
C SER A 30 -19.17 4.68 11.46
N LEU A 31 -19.48 3.42 11.22
CA LEU A 31 -20.85 2.90 11.26
C LEU A 31 -21.44 2.96 12.68
N ILE A 32 -20.61 2.72 13.70
CA ILE A 32 -20.99 2.81 15.12
C ILE A 32 -21.15 4.26 15.57
N PHE A 33 -20.19 5.14 15.26
CA PHE A 33 -20.20 6.53 15.71
C PHE A 33 -21.09 7.44 14.86
N MET A 34 -21.25 7.12 13.58
CA MET A 34 -21.90 7.95 12.57
C MET A 34 -22.95 7.13 11.82
N ALA A 35 -23.88 6.54 12.59
CA ALA A 35 -24.93 5.64 12.13
C ALA A 35 -25.94 6.23 11.10
N PHE A 36 -25.76 7.47 10.67
CA PHE A 36 -26.73 8.21 9.84
C PHE A 36 -26.25 8.64 8.45
N PHE A 37 -24.98 8.44 8.08
CA PHE A 37 -24.47 8.91 6.77
C PHE A 37 -24.13 7.75 5.84
N SER A 38 -25.19 7.10 5.33
CA SER A 38 -25.08 6.26 4.14
C SER A 38 -25.24 7.13 2.91
N ASP A 39 -24.11 7.51 2.30
CA ASP A 39 -24.07 8.15 1.01
C ASP A 39 -22.94 7.48 0.22
N SER A 40 -23.28 6.78 -0.86
CA SER A 40 -22.38 6.03 -1.75
C SER A 40 -21.01 6.68 -2.04
N LYS A 41 -20.92 8.01 -1.95
CA LYS A 41 -19.71 8.83 -2.07
C LYS A 41 -18.64 8.52 -1.01
N TYR A 42 -19.00 8.23 0.25
CA TYR A 42 -18.03 7.87 1.29
C TYR A 42 -17.45 6.48 1.07
N LEU A 43 -18.28 5.50 0.68
CA LEU A 43 -17.82 4.18 0.27
C LEU A 43 -16.84 4.26 -0.92
N TRP A 44 -17.13 5.13 -1.88
CA TRP A 44 -16.24 5.41 -3.00
C TRP A 44 -14.92 6.06 -2.56
N GLY A 45 -14.96 6.99 -1.60
CA GLY A 45 -13.77 7.61 -1.02
C GLY A 45 -12.88 6.60 -0.29
N PHE A 46 -13.47 5.74 0.54
CA PHE A 46 -12.76 4.66 1.23
C PHE A 46 -12.15 3.65 0.25
N THR A 47 -12.86 3.31 -0.82
CA THR A 47 -12.35 2.45 -1.90
C THR A 47 -11.15 3.11 -2.60
N LEU A 48 -11.23 4.41 -2.90
CA LEU A 48 -10.12 5.16 -3.48
C LEU A 48 -8.90 5.22 -2.55
N ILE A 49 -9.11 5.33 -1.24
CA ILE A 49 -8.02 5.31 -0.26
C ILE A 49 -7.36 3.93 -0.20
N GLY A 50 -8.17 2.86 -0.13
CA GLY A 50 -7.70 1.48 -0.04
C GLY A 50 -6.83 1.03 -1.23
N TRP A 51 -7.12 1.54 -2.43
CA TRP A 51 -6.34 1.21 -3.64
C TRP A 51 -5.31 2.28 -4.03
N GLY A 52 -5.66 3.56 -3.86
CA GLY A 52 -4.88 4.71 -4.35
C GLY A 52 -3.66 5.00 -3.48
N VAL A 53 -3.81 4.95 -2.15
CA VAL A 53 -2.69 5.19 -1.24
C VAL A 53 -1.58 4.14 -1.42
N PRO A 54 -1.87 2.82 -1.40
CA PRO A 54 -0.83 1.82 -1.67
C PRO A 54 -0.24 1.93 -3.09
N ALA A 55 -1.01 2.35 -4.10
CA ALA A 55 -0.47 2.59 -5.44
C ALA A 55 0.54 3.74 -5.47
N LEU A 56 0.27 4.83 -4.77
CA LEU A 56 1.18 5.98 -4.66
C LEU A 56 2.47 5.60 -3.94
N PHE A 57 2.38 4.90 -2.81
CA PHE A 57 3.58 4.48 -2.07
C PHE A 57 4.43 3.48 -2.87
N VAL A 58 3.81 2.50 -3.51
CA VAL A 58 4.52 1.48 -4.30
C VAL A 58 5.14 2.08 -5.55
N SER A 59 4.45 2.99 -6.24
CA SER A 59 5.00 3.68 -7.41
C SER A 59 6.16 4.61 -7.04
N ALA A 60 6.06 5.37 -5.95
CA ALA A 60 7.17 6.18 -5.44
C ALA A 60 8.39 5.31 -5.09
N TRP A 61 8.17 4.19 -4.40
CA TRP A 61 9.22 3.21 -4.09
C TRP A 61 9.86 2.64 -5.37
N ALA A 62 9.04 2.30 -6.36
CA ALA A 62 9.46 1.77 -7.65
C ALA A 62 10.39 2.74 -8.38
N VAL A 63 10.00 4.02 -8.44
CA VAL A 63 10.75 5.10 -9.10
C VAL A 63 12.10 5.31 -8.40
N VAL A 64 12.11 5.42 -7.07
CA VAL A 64 13.34 5.59 -6.29
C VAL A 64 14.30 4.40 -6.50
N ARG A 65 13.77 3.16 -6.52
CA ARG A 65 14.57 1.95 -6.79
C ARG A 65 15.09 1.89 -8.22
N ALA A 66 14.31 2.34 -9.20
CA ALA A 66 14.74 2.41 -10.59
C ALA A 66 15.88 3.41 -10.79
N ILE A 67 15.85 4.56 -10.12
CA ILE A 67 16.87 5.61 -10.25
C ILE A 67 18.17 5.24 -9.52
N LEU A 68 18.08 4.67 -8.31
CA LEU A 68 19.27 4.44 -7.45
C LEU A 68 19.98 3.10 -7.67
N ALA A 69 19.28 2.05 -8.10
CA ALA A 69 19.85 0.70 -8.17
C ALA A 69 19.14 -0.17 -9.21
N ASP A 70 19.43 0.08 -10.49
CA ASP A 70 18.90 -0.69 -11.62
C ASP A 70 19.63 -2.04 -11.83
N ALA A 71 19.80 -2.83 -10.76
CA ALA A 71 20.47 -4.13 -10.79
C ALA A 71 19.53 -5.27 -11.24
N ARG A 72 20.13 -6.40 -11.69
CA ARG A 72 19.52 -7.48 -12.50
C ARG A 72 18.28 -8.21 -11.95
N CYS A 73 17.88 -7.97 -10.72
CA CYS A 73 16.57 -8.28 -10.16
C CYS A 73 16.39 -7.36 -8.95
N TRP A 74 15.17 -6.94 -8.65
CA TRP A 74 14.92 -6.27 -7.37
C TRP A 74 14.93 -7.32 -6.27
N GLU A 75 16.13 -7.73 -5.88
CA GLU A 75 16.29 -8.65 -4.76
C GLU A 75 15.78 -7.97 -3.49
N LEU A 76 14.96 -8.72 -2.76
CA LEU A 76 14.44 -8.36 -1.44
C LEU A 76 15.57 -8.22 -0.39
N SER A 77 16.79 -8.67 -0.73
CA SER A 77 17.92 -8.86 0.19
C SER A 77 19.12 -7.94 -0.07
N ALA A 78 18.93 -6.74 -0.62
CA ALA A 78 20.01 -5.75 -0.76
C ALA A 78 20.08 -4.79 0.45
N GLY A 79 20.57 -5.27 1.60
CA GLY A 79 21.02 -4.44 2.74
C GLY A 79 20.04 -3.35 3.24
N ASN A 80 20.59 -2.18 3.63
CA ASN A 80 19.88 -1.02 4.23
C ASN A 80 18.68 -0.48 3.43
N ILE A 81 18.44 -0.96 2.21
CA ILE A 81 17.32 -0.56 1.33
C ILE A 81 16.03 -1.31 1.68
N LYS A 82 16.08 -2.30 2.59
CA LYS A 82 14.89 -3.01 3.10
C LYS A 82 13.88 -2.08 3.79
N TRP A 83 14.36 -1.04 4.47
CA TRP A 83 13.48 -0.07 5.15
C TRP A 83 12.46 0.58 4.22
N ILE A 84 12.75 0.74 2.93
CA ILE A 84 11.87 1.51 2.04
C ILE A 84 10.57 0.74 1.73
N TYR A 85 10.57 -0.60 1.73
CA TYR A 85 9.31 -1.38 1.66
C TYR A 85 8.75 -1.72 3.05
N GLN A 86 9.61 -1.79 4.07
CA GLN A 86 9.21 -2.13 5.43
C GLN A 86 8.52 -0.96 6.16
N VAL A 87 8.91 0.28 5.85
CA VAL A 87 8.31 1.51 6.43
C VAL A 87 6.82 1.62 6.11
N PRO A 88 6.36 1.50 4.84
CA PRO A 88 4.92 1.55 4.53
C PRO A 88 4.10 0.48 5.25
N ILE A 89 4.66 -0.73 5.41
CA ILE A 89 4.01 -1.86 6.09
C ILE A 89 3.94 -1.60 7.60
N LEU A 90 5.04 -1.13 8.21
CA LEU A 90 5.08 -0.80 9.63
C LEU A 90 4.21 0.41 9.98
N THR A 91 4.14 1.43 9.13
CA THR A 91 3.25 2.59 9.31
C THR A 91 1.78 2.25 9.11
N ALA A 92 1.46 1.15 8.42
CA ALA A 92 0.08 0.68 8.27
C ALA A 92 -0.38 -0.20 9.45
N ILE A 93 0.56 -0.78 10.21
CA ILE A 93 0.29 -1.68 11.34
C ILE A 93 0.46 -0.94 12.70
N GLY A 94 1.24 0.14 12.74
CA GLY A 94 1.58 0.91 13.94
C GLY A 94 0.65 2.07 14.25
#